data_AF-A0A662V0Q9-F1
#
_entry.id   AF-A0A662V0Q9-F1
#
_cell.length_a   1.000
_cell.length_b   1.000
_cell.length_c   1.000
_cell.angle_alpha   90.00
_cell.angle_beta   90.00
_cell.angle_gamma   90.00
#
_symmetry.space_group_name_H-M   'P 1'
#
loop_
_entity.id
_entity.type
_entity.pdbx_description
1 polymer ?
#
loop_
_entity_poly.entity_id
_entity_poly.type
_entity_poly.pdbx_seq_one_letter_code
_entity_poly.pdbx_strand_id
1 'polypeptide(L)'
;MSVRVKLKICIRGKCVVTSALVNSGYEAVEPELAIPLNLAHDLGLWPPDVIIVEEALTAGGSVPIYIIKDKALVSLALNDRFTDNVKCIIVINPYIDEPLISDQLIDALGIIVISFGQGLWRHISDPVDKIRKSSR
;
A
#
# COMPACT_ATOMS: atom_id res chain seq x y z
N MET A 1 -12.33 3.73 -13.51
CA MET A 1 -12.23 2.91 -12.28
C MET A 1 -10.78 2.56 -12.03
N SER A 2 -10.14 3.17 -11.04
CA SER A 2 -8.75 2.91 -10.67
C SER A 2 -8.51 1.49 -10.14
N VAL A 3 -7.26 1.02 -10.15
CA VAL A 3 -6.86 -0.31 -9.69
C VAL A 3 -6.62 -0.26 -8.18
N ARG A 4 -7.44 -0.99 -7.43
CA ARG A 4 -7.28 -1.26 -6.01
C ARG A 4 -7.06 -2.75 -5.81
N VAL A 5 -6.25 -3.07 -4.82
CA VAL A 5 -6.00 -4.44 -4.38
C VAL A 5 -6.23 -4.57 -2.89
N LYS A 6 -6.62 -5.77 -2.44
CA LYS A 6 -6.73 -6.05 -1.01
C LYS A 6 -5.37 -6.46 -0.46
N LEU A 7 -4.94 -5.78 0.59
CA LEU A 7 -3.71 -6.07 1.31
C LEU A 7 -4.03 -6.56 2.71
N LYS A 8 -3.21 -7.46 3.23
CA LYS A 8 -3.06 -7.70 4.65
C LYS A 8 -1.77 -7.02 5.12
N ILE A 9 -1.91 -6.14 6.10
CA ILE A 9 -0.82 -5.34 6.67
C ILE A 9 -0.64 -5.81 8.10
N CYS A 10 0.56 -6.23 8.47
CA CYS A 10 0.90 -6.67 9.82
C CYS A 10 2.12 -5.92 10.35
N ILE A 11 1.99 -5.34 11.54
CA ILE A 11 3.04 -4.59 12.22
C ILE A 11 2.80 -4.61 13.73
N ARG A 12 3.86 -4.75 14.53
CA ARG A 12 3.80 -4.80 16.02
C ARG A 12 2.75 -5.79 16.57
N GLY A 13 2.57 -6.93 15.90
CA GLY A 13 1.60 -7.96 16.30
C GLY A 13 0.13 -7.66 15.97
N LYS A 14 -0.18 -6.50 15.39
CA LYS A 14 -1.51 -6.18 14.86
C LYS A 14 -1.55 -6.41 13.36
N CYS A 15 -2.70 -6.86 12.86
CA CYS A 15 -2.92 -7.06 11.43
C CYS A 15 -4.28 -6.50 11.01
N VAL A 16 -4.33 -5.82 9.86
CA VAL A 16 -5.56 -5.31 9.23
C VAL A 16 -5.60 -5.74 7.77
N VAL A 17 -6.80 -6.03 7.27
CA VAL A 17 -7.04 -6.25 5.84
C VAL A 17 -7.80 -5.04 5.28
N THR A 18 -7.27 -4.42 4.24
CA THR A 18 -7.85 -3.21 3.64
C THR A 18 -7.67 -3.19 2.12
N SER A 19 -8.47 -2.37 1.43
CA SER A 19 -8.25 -2.01 0.03
C SER A 19 -7.17 -0.92 -0.04
N ALA A 20 -6.29 -0.99 -1.05
CA ALA A 20 -5.23 -0.02 -1.30
C ALA A 20 -5.14 0.31 -2.79
N LEU A 21 -4.94 1.58 -3.11
CA LEU A 21 -4.80 2.10 -4.46
C LEU A 21 -3.40 1.84 -5.00
N VAL A 22 -3.33 1.20 -6.17
CA VAL A 22 -2.10 1.01 -6.94
C VAL A 22 -1.77 2.34 -7.60
N ASN A 23 -0.68 2.98 -7.18
CA ASN A 23 -0.31 4.31 -7.63
C ASN A 23 1.13 4.34 -8.17
N SER A 24 1.29 4.22 -9.50
CA SER A 24 2.61 4.32 -10.14
C SER A 24 3.22 5.72 -10.07
N GLY A 25 2.46 6.75 -9.69
CA GLY A 25 2.97 8.10 -9.45
C GLY A 25 3.50 8.31 -8.03
N TYR A 26 3.41 7.28 -7.17
CA TYR A 26 4.08 7.27 -5.87
C TYR A 26 5.41 6.50 -6.04
N GLU A 27 6.46 7.24 -6.37
CA GLU A 27 7.81 6.71 -6.55
C GLU A 27 8.57 6.69 -5.22
N ALA A 28 9.22 5.59 -4.90
CA ALA A 28 10.04 5.44 -3.70
C ALA A 28 11.32 4.64 -3.97
N VAL A 29 12.30 4.73 -3.08
CA VAL A 29 13.55 3.95 -3.18
C VAL A 29 13.37 2.51 -2.68
N GLU A 30 12.50 2.33 -1.67
CA GLU A 30 12.14 1.03 -1.10
C GLU A 30 10.62 0.80 -1.22
N PRO A 31 10.11 -0.42 -1.00
CA PRO A 31 8.68 -0.66 -0.91
C PRO A 31 8.03 0.17 0.21
N GLU A 32 7.11 1.06 -0.16
CA GLU A 32 6.39 1.94 0.77
C GLU A 32 4.88 1.77 0.61
N LEU A 33 4.20 1.93 1.74
CA LEU A 33 2.75 1.99 1.83
C LEU A 33 2.36 3.23 2.61
N ALA A 34 1.81 4.21 1.92
CA ALA A 34 1.22 5.37 2.57
C ALA A 34 -0.16 4.98 3.10
N ILE A 35 -0.44 5.27 4.37
CA ILE A 35 -1.71 4.96 5.02
C ILE A 35 -2.36 6.22 5.63
N PRO A 36 -3.70 6.30 5.62
CA PRO A 36 -4.43 7.36 6.30
C PRO A 36 -4.38 7.20 7.83
N LEU A 37 -4.68 8.29 8.55
CA LEU A 37 -4.62 8.35 10.02
C LEU A 37 -5.50 7.31 10.71
N ASN A 38 -6.70 7.05 10.21
CA ASN A 38 -7.60 6.04 10.76
C ASN A 38 -6.99 4.64 10.71
N LEU A 39 -6.37 4.26 9.60
CA LEU A 39 -5.69 2.96 9.49
C LEU A 39 -4.45 2.89 10.39
N ALA A 40 -3.74 4.01 10.56
CA ALA A 40 -2.63 4.09 11.51
C ALA A 40 -3.12 3.89 12.96
N HIS A 41 -4.26 4.43 13.34
CA HIS A 41 -4.90 4.17 14.64
C HIS A 41 -5.26 2.70 14.82
N ASP A 42 -5.90 2.08 13.82
CA ASP A 42 -6.28 0.66 13.86
C ASP A 42 -5.05 -0.25 14.07
N LEU A 43 -3.95 0.08 13.39
CA LEU A 43 -2.67 -0.60 13.52
C LEU A 43 -1.88 -0.23 14.79
N GLY A 44 -2.38 0.69 15.63
CA GLY A 44 -1.69 1.15 16.84
C GLY A 44 -0.38 1.90 16.56
N LEU A 45 -0.28 2.54 15.40
CA LEU A 45 0.87 3.35 14.99
C LEU A 45 0.67 4.85 15.29
N TRP A 46 -0.56 5.25 15.62
CA TRP A 46 -0.90 6.64 15.94
C TRP A 46 -1.62 6.78 17.30
N PRO A 47 -1.21 7.75 18.14
CA PRO A 47 -0.05 8.62 17.98
C PRO A 47 1.27 7.83 18.14
N PRO A 48 2.35 8.17 17.41
CA PRO A 48 3.61 7.45 17.50
C PRO A 48 4.41 7.87 18.75
N ASP A 49 5.22 6.96 19.28
CA ASP A 49 6.14 7.26 20.41
C ASP A 49 7.27 8.22 20.00
N VAL A 50 7.68 8.15 18.72
CA VAL A 50 8.70 9.01 18.11
C VAL A 50 8.17 9.49 16.77
N ILE A 51 8.14 10.81 16.59
CA ILE A 51 7.72 11.44 15.34
C ILE A 51 8.95 11.73 14.48
N ILE A 52 9.08 11.05 13.33
CA ILE A 52 9.95 11.51 12.24
C ILE A 52 9.03 12.22 11.25
N VAL A 53 9.17 13.54 11.14
CA VAL A 53 8.46 14.34 10.14
C VAL A 53 9.36 14.52 8.94
N GLU A 54 8.88 14.13 7.77
CA GLU A 54 9.51 14.46 6.50
C GLU A 54 8.53 15.21 5.59
N GLU A 55 9.03 15.84 4.54
CA GLU A 55 8.20 16.45 3.50
C GLU A 55 8.15 15.50 2.30
N ALA A 56 6.94 15.06 1.95
CA ALA A 56 6.70 14.34 0.70
C ALA A 56 6.30 15.34 -0.38
N LEU A 57 6.98 15.30 -1.53
CA LEU A 57 6.56 16.04 -2.71
C LEU A 57 5.41 15.30 -3.40
N THR A 58 4.27 15.97 -3.54
CA THR A 58 3.10 15.42 -4.25
C THR A 58 2.75 16.29 -5.46
N ALA A 59 1.82 15.81 -6.29
CA ALA A 59 1.27 16.62 -7.38
C ALA A 59 0.59 17.93 -6.89
N GLY A 60 0.17 18.00 -5.62
CA GLY A 60 -0.45 19.18 -5.00
C GLY A 60 0.51 20.07 -4.21
N GLY A 61 1.82 19.75 -4.18
CA GLY A 61 2.83 20.43 -3.36
C GLY A 61 3.40 19.54 -2.25
N SER A 62 4.26 20.12 -1.41
CA SER A 62 4.88 19.42 -0.28
C SER A 62 3.91 19.29 0.90
N VAL A 63 3.85 18.11 1.50
CA VAL A 63 3.04 17.84 2.70
C VAL A 63 3.87 17.14 3.78
N PRO A 64 3.63 17.43 5.07
CA PRO A 64 4.28 16.70 6.15
C PRO A 64 3.75 15.26 6.21
N ILE A 65 4.67 14.31 6.28
CA ILE A 65 4.41 12.88 6.44
C ILE A 65 5.13 12.34 7.67
N TYR A 66 4.67 11.20 8.18
CA TYR A 66 5.30 10.54 9.32
C TYR A 66 5.80 9.15 8.96
N ILE A 67 7.10 8.90 9.14
CA ILE A 67 7.71 7.60 8.81
C ILE A 67 7.81 6.73 10.05
N ILE A 68 7.28 5.51 9.95
CA ILE A 68 7.40 4.49 10.99
C ILE A 68 8.69 3.69 10.80
N LYS A 69 9.53 3.65 11.84
CA LYS A 69 10.83 2.95 11.80
C LYS A 69 10.71 1.43 11.62
N ASP A 70 9.66 0.84 12.19
CA ASP A 70 9.43 -0.60 12.09
C ASP A 70 8.95 -0.97 10.68
N LYS A 71 9.54 -2.01 10.09
CA LYS A 71 9.07 -2.54 8.80
C LYS A 71 7.79 -3.35 9.01
N ALA A 72 6.74 -3.00 8.27
CA ALA A 72 5.53 -3.82 8.20
C ALA A 72 5.75 -5.03 7.29
N LEU A 73 4.97 -6.08 7.53
CA LEU A 73 4.81 -7.21 6.63
C LEU A 73 3.50 -7.03 5.86
N VAL A 74 3.60 -6.87 4.55
CA VAL A 74 2.47 -6.65 3.65
C VAL A 74 2.33 -7.87 2.73
N SER A 75 1.13 -8.38 2.59
CA SER A 75 0.82 -9.45 1.63
C SER A 75 -0.43 -9.12 0.83
N LEU A 76 -0.45 -9.55 -0.43
CA LEU A 76 -1.56 -9.37 -1.35
C LEU A 76 -2.59 -10.48 -1.14
N ALA A 77 -3.87 -10.12 -1.01
CA ALA A 77 -4.95 -11.09 -0.93
C ALA A 77 -5.34 -11.58 -2.34
N LEU A 78 -5.13 -12.86 -2.60
CA LEU A 78 -5.48 -13.55 -3.83
C LEU A 78 -6.57 -14.60 -3.57
N ASN A 79 -7.83 -14.23 -3.81
CA ASN A 79 -9.00 -15.08 -3.54
C ASN A 79 -8.97 -15.62 -2.10
N ASP A 80 -8.61 -16.89 -1.92
CA ASP A 80 -8.63 -17.61 -0.64
C ASP A 80 -7.25 -17.71 0.05
N ARG A 81 -6.23 -17.02 -0.49
CA ARG A 81 -4.87 -17.03 0.08
C ARG A 81 -4.25 -15.64 0.11
N PHE A 82 -3.19 -15.50 0.89
CA PHE A 82 -2.27 -14.36 0.82
C PHE A 82 -1.00 -14.77 0.08
N THR A 83 -0.35 -13.82 -0.58
CA THR A 83 1.02 -14.00 -1.10
C THR A 83 2.03 -14.06 0.05
N ASP A 84 3.29 -14.33 -0.29
CA ASP A 84 4.39 -14.13 0.64
C ASP A 84 4.45 -12.69 1.14
N ASN A 85 5.00 -12.52 2.34
CA ASN A 85 5.13 -11.21 2.96
C ASN A 85 6.27 -10.40 2.32
N VAL A 86 5.96 -9.17 1.95
CA VAL A 86 6.91 -8.14 1.54
C VAL A 86 7.18 -7.22 2.74
N LYS A 87 8.46 -6.94 3.01
CA LYS A 87 8.84 -5.92 3.99
C LYS A 87 8.59 -4.54 3.38
N CYS A 88 7.91 -3.68 4.13
CA CYS A 88 7.47 -2.39 3.63
C CYS A 88 7.63 -1.30 4.70
N ILE A 89 7.99 -0.09 4.29
CA ILE A 89 7.94 1.11 5.14
C ILE A 89 6.49 1.61 5.21
N ILE A 90 6.02 1.90 6.42
CA ILE A 90 4.75 2.59 6.61
C ILE A 90 4.99 4.09 6.67
N VAL A 91 4.32 4.82 5.78
CA VAL A 91 4.26 6.27 5.78
C VAL A 91 2.85 6.69 6.19
N ILE A 92 2.69 7.42 7.29
CA ILE A 92 1.40 7.97 7.67
C ILE A 92 1.25 9.32 6.99
N ASN A 93 0.24 9.44 6.14
CA ASN A 93 -0.10 10.67 5.44
C ASN A 93 -1.52 11.11 5.87
N PRO A 94 -1.65 12.20 6.65
CA PRO A 94 -2.95 12.73 7.07
C PRO A 94 -3.84 13.27 5.96
N TYR A 95 -3.30 13.45 4.75
CA TYR A 95 -3.96 14.14 3.63
C TYR A 95 -4.47 13.19 2.54
N ILE A 96 -4.44 11.87 2.80
CA ILE A 96 -5.03 10.84 1.94
C ILE A 96 -6.18 10.15 2.66
N ASP A 97 -7.17 9.69 1.90
CA ASP A 97 -8.36 9.02 2.45
C ASP A 97 -8.31 7.48 2.31
N GLU A 98 -7.35 6.97 1.52
CA GLU A 98 -7.15 5.54 1.31
C GLU A 98 -5.66 5.20 1.18
N PRO A 99 -5.25 3.94 1.47
CA PRO A 99 -3.85 3.54 1.36
C PRO A 99 -3.33 3.61 -0.08
N LEU A 100 -2.09 4.07 -0.27
CA LEU A 100 -1.42 4.17 -1.57
C LEU A 100 -0.18 3.26 -1.59
N ILE A 101 -0.06 2.44 -2.63
CA ILE A 101 1.06 1.53 -2.86
C ILE A 101 2.09 2.23 -3.76
N SER A 102 3.36 2.29 -3.33
CA SER A 102 4.44 2.83 -4.17
C SER A 102 4.79 1.90 -5.33
N ASP A 103 5.46 2.42 -6.36
CA ASP A 103 6.01 1.65 -7.49
C ASP A 103 6.82 0.42 -7.04
N GLN A 104 7.72 0.59 -6.07
CA GLN A 104 8.55 -0.50 -5.55
C GLN A 104 7.73 -1.57 -4.82
N LEU A 105 6.67 -1.16 -4.11
CA LEU A 105 5.79 -2.13 -3.46
C LEU A 105 4.87 -2.84 -4.46
N ILE A 106 4.45 -2.17 -5.55
CA ILE A 106 3.69 -2.78 -6.65
C ILE A 106 4.48 -3.96 -7.24
N ASP A 107 5.75 -3.71 -7.57
CA ASP A 107 6.64 -4.73 -8.14
C ASP A 107 6.93 -5.85 -7.14
N ALA A 108 7.23 -5.50 -5.88
CA ALA A 108 7.53 -6.49 -4.84
C ALA A 108 6.33 -7.39 -4.52
N LEU A 109 5.10 -6.89 -4.64
CA LEU A 109 3.87 -7.68 -4.51
C LEU A 109 3.48 -8.43 -5.79
N GLY A 110 4.26 -8.29 -6.88
CA GLY A 110 4.01 -8.95 -8.15
C GLY A 110 2.74 -8.48 -8.85
N ILE A 111 2.33 -7.23 -8.66
CA ILE A 111 1.11 -6.67 -9.26
C ILE A 111 1.43 -6.18 -10.67
N ILE A 112 0.74 -6.73 -11.67
CA ILE A 112 0.83 -6.28 -13.06
C ILE A 112 -0.48 -5.60 -13.43
N VAL A 113 -0.43 -4.29 -13.66
CA VAL A 113 -1.60 -3.53 -14.12
C VAL A 113 -1.80 -3.73 -15.61
N ILE A 114 -3.02 -4.14 -16.00
CA ILE A 114 -3.43 -4.34 -17.40
C ILE A 114 -4.13 -3.09 -17.92
N SER A 115 -5.01 -2.48 -17.11
CA SER A 115 -5.71 -1.26 -17.47
C SER A 115 -6.11 -0.48 -16.22
N PHE A 116 -5.44 0.66 -15.99
CA PHE A 116 -5.73 1.53 -14.85
C PHE A 116 -7.16 2.04 -14.85
N GLY A 117 -7.66 2.52 -16.00
CA GLY A 117 -8.99 3.12 -16.13
C GLY A 117 -10.14 2.10 -16.04
N GLN A 118 -9.88 0.83 -16.36
CA GLN A 118 -10.88 -0.25 -16.24
C GLN A 118 -10.74 -1.06 -14.94
N GLY A 119 -9.70 -0.78 -14.13
CA GLY A 119 -9.44 -1.50 -12.90
C GLY A 119 -9.02 -2.95 -13.15
N LEU A 120 -8.28 -3.21 -14.23
CA LEU A 120 -7.86 -4.57 -14.61
C LEU A 120 -6.39 -4.79 -14.28
N TRP A 121 -6.11 -5.93 -13.66
CA TRP A 121 -4.76 -6.29 -13.23
C TRP A 121 -4.61 -7.82 -13.17
N ARG A 122 -3.39 -8.31 -12.96
CA ARG A 122 -3.09 -9.72 -12.64
C ARG A 122 -1.90 -9.80 -11.68
N HIS A 123 -1.76 -10.91 -10.99
CA HIS A 123 -0.53 -11.21 -10.26
C HIS A 123 0.50 -11.85 -11.21
N ILE A 124 1.80 -11.68 -10.96
CA ILE A 124 2.87 -12.26 -11.79
C ILE A 124 2.80 -13.79 -11.86
N SER A 125 2.25 -14.44 -10.84
CA SER A 125 2.05 -15.89 -10.81
C SER A 125 0.72 -16.35 -11.45
N ASP A 126 -0.13 -15.43 -11.91
CA ASP A 126 -1.37 -15.80 -12.58
C ASP A 126 -1.09 -16.22 -14.04
N PRO A 127 -1.89 -17.15 -14.61
CA PRO A 127 -1.90 -17.40 -16.04
C PRO A 127 -2.11 -16.11 -16.85
N VAL A 128 -1.58 -16.07 -18.07
CA VAL A 128 -1.57 -14.85 -18.91
C VAL A 128 -2.98 -14.34 -19.21
N ASP A 129 -3.94 -15.25 -19.37
CA ASP A 129 -5.36 -15.02 -19.67
C ASP A 129 -6.20 -14.67 -18.43
N LYS A 130 -5.64 -14.79 -17.23
CA LYS A 130 -6.35 -14.46 -15.99
C LYS A 130 -6.35 -12.95 -15.75
N ILE A 131 -7.53 -12.37 -15.77
CA ILE A 131 -7.77 -10.95 -15.50
C ILE A 131 -8.52 -10.81 -14.17
N ARG A 132 -7.93 -10.04 -13.26
CA ARG A 132 -8.55 -9.64 -11.99
C ARG A 132 -9.17 -8.26 -12.13
N LYS A 133 -10.24 -8.02 -11.37
CA LYS A 133 -10.88 -6.71 -11.24
C LYS A 133 -10.45 -6.04 -9.95
N SER A 134 -10.44 -4.71 -9.97
CA SER A 134 -10.20 -3.83 -8.84
C SER A 134 -11.07 -4.23 -7.64
N SER A 135 -10.49 -4.25 -6.44
CA SER A 135 -11.27 -4.46 -5.23
C SER A 135 -12.20 -3.26 -4.99
N ARG A 136 -13.43 -3.56 -4.55
CA ARG A 136 -14.31 -2.57 -3.95
C ARG A 136 -13.84 -2.27 -2.53
#